data_AF-A0A845FUS0-F1
#
_entry.id   AF-A0A845FUS0-F1
#
_cell.length_a   1.000
_cell.length_b   1.000
_cell.length_c   1.000
_cell.angle_alpha   90.00
_cell.angle_beta   90.00
_cell.angle_gamma   90.00
#
_symmetry.space_group_name_H-M   'P 1'
#
loop_
_entity.id
_entity.type
_entity.pdbx_description
1 polymer ?
#
loop_
_entity_poly.entity_id
_entity_poly.type
_entity_poly.pdbx_seq_one_letter_code
_entity_poly.pdbx_strand_id
1 'polypeptide(L)'
;MKTSAVLVSVLALSGVQFALAGDSAADKDFIKSFSSSFMQSCVESSPKATCSCVLDDLVKKFSPAEMEDTAKVSEYVKSVATPKCQK
;
A
#
# COMPACT_ATOMS: atom_id res chain seq x y z
N MET A 1 11.51 -56.22 -10.08
CA MET A 1 11.68 -54.75 -10.00
C MET A 1 10.52 -54.11 -10.72
N LYS A 2 9.60 -53.44 -10.02
CA LYS A 2 8.61 -52.55 -10.64
C LYS A 2 8.19 -51.51 -9.60
N THR A 3 9.01 -50.47 -9.52
CA THR A 3 8.81 -49.33 -8.63
C THR A 3 7.89 -48.30 -9.27
N SER A 4 7.16 -47.63 -8.39
CA SER A 4 6.65 -46.27 -8.54
C SER A 4 5.31 -46.10 -9.25
N ALA A 5 4.26 -46.28 -8.45
CA ALA A 5 3.03 -45.52 -8.59
C ALA A 5 3.34 -44.02 -8.39
N VAL A 6 3.17 -43.23 -9.44
CA VAL A 6 3.26 -41.77 -9.39
C VAL A 6 1.86 -41.25 -9.02
N LEU A 7 1.65 -41.02 -7.73
CA LEU A 7 0.54 -40.20 -7.24
C LEU A 7 0.99 -38.73 -7.32
N VAL A 8 0.79 -38.09 -8.48
CA VAL A 8 0.81 -36.63 -8.55
C VAL A 8 -0.54 -36.14 -8.03
N SER A 9 -0.59 -35.87 -6.73
CA SER A 9 -1.67 -35.08 -6.13
C SER A 9 -1.55 -33.64 -6.64
N VAL A 10 -2.22 -33.35 -7.76
CA VAL A 10 -2.52 -31.98 -8.16
C VAL A 10 -3.56 -31.46 -7.18
N LEU A 11 -3.10 -30.90 -6.07
CA LEU A 11 -3.88 -29.98 -5.25
C LEU A 11 -4.14 -28.74 -6.12
N ALA A 12 -5.13 -28.85 -6.99
CA ALA A 12 -5.79 -27.70 -7.58
C ALA A 12 -6.53 -26.99 -6.45
N LEU A 13 -5.80 -26.14 -5.72
CA LEU A 13 -6.35 -25.06 -4.91
C LEU A 13 -6.93 -24.00 -5.85
N SER A 14 -7.95 -24.40 -6.62
CA SER A 14 -8.86 -23.55 -7.36
C SER A 14 -9.86 -22.96 -6.36
N GLY A 15 -9.35 -22.18 -5.42
CA GLY A 15 -10.10 -21.62 -4.32
C GLY A 15 -9.55 -20.25 -4.03
N VAL A 16 -10.01 -19.28 -4.80
CA VAL A 16 -9.88 -17.85 -4.56
C VAL A 16 -10.27 -17.55 -3.11
N GLN A 17 -9.28 -17.43 -2.23
CA GLN A 17 -9.40 -16.67 -1.00
C GLN A 17 -8.28 -15.65 -0.96
N PHE A 18 -8.42 -14.62 -1.79
CA PHE A 18 -7.85 -13.30 -1.49
C PHE A 18 -8.65 -12.70 -0.34
N ALA A 19 -8.47 -13.28 0.83
CA ALA A 19 -8.87 -12.72 2.10
C ALA A 19 -7.65 -12.80 3.05
N LEU A 20 -6.48 -12.39 2.55
CA LEU A 20 -5.36 -12.07 3.43
C LEU A 20 -5.52 -10.60 3.80
N ALA A 21 -6.21 -10.42 4.92
CA ALA A 21 -6.24 -9.19 5.68
C ALA A 21 -4.83 -8.59 5.75
N GLY A 22 -4.73 -7.28 5.48
CA GLY A 22 -3.50 -6.54 5.35
C GLY A 22 -2.58 -6.69 6.55
N ASP A 23 -1.48 -7.41 6.35
CA ASP A 23 -0.18 -7.28 7.04
C ASP A 23 0.86 -8.12 6.26
N SER A 24 0.79 -8.12 4.92
CA SER A 24 1.75 -8.87 4.12
C SER A 24 3.08 -8.11 4.06
N ALA A 25 4.22 -8.82 3.97
CA ALA A 25 5.52 -8.17 3.77
C ALA A 25 5.49 -7.19 2.57
N ALA A 26 4.77 -7.57 1.51
CA ALA A 26 4.50 -6.74 0.34
C ALA A 26 3.82 -5.39 0.67
N ASP A 27 2.87 -5.37 1.60
CA ASP A 27 2.18 -4.14 2.02
C ASP A 27 3.14 -3.19 2.74
N LYS A 28 4.02 -3.75 3.58
CA LYS A 28 5.03 -2.97 4.31
C LYS A 28 6.08 -2.40 3.36
N ASP A 29 6.53 -3.18 2.38
CA ASP A 29 7.44 -2.72 1.34
C ASP A 29 6.78 -1.66 0.44
N PHE A 30 5.50 -1.81 0.11
CA PHE A 30 4.73 -0.81 -0.63
C PHE A 30 4.62 0.49 0.16
N ILE A 31 4.14 0.47 1.41
CA ILE A 31 3.99 1.66 2.26
C ILE A 31 5.33 2.38 2.38
N LYS A 32 6.43 1.64 2.58
CA LYS A 32 7.77 2.21 2.67
C LYS A 32 8.20 2.89 1.37
N SER A 33 8.00 2.23 0.23
CA SER A 33 8.35 2.76 -1.09
C SER A 33 7.50 3.99 -1.43
N PHE A 34 6.18 3.91 -1.21
CA PHE A 34 5.24 5.01 -1.36
C PHE A 34 5.64 6.21 -0.48
N SER A 35 5.91 5.96 0.80
CA SER A 35 6.32 7.00 1.76
C SER A 35 7.57 7.73 1.30
N SER A 36 8.56 7.00 0.79
CA SER A 36 9.80 7.58 0.30
C SER A 36 9.56 8.45 -0.93
N SER A 37 8.85 7.93 -1.93
CA SER A 37 8.55 8.67 -3.17
C SER A 37 7.67 9.89 -2.90
N PHE A 38 6.64 9.74 -2.06
CA PHE A 38 5.77 10.84 -1.65
C PHE A 38 6.56 11.92 -0.94
N MET A 39 7.43 11.55 0.01
CA MET A 39 8.24 12.51 0.73
C MET A 39 9.21 13.24 -0.19
N GLN A 40 9.83 12.54 -1.14
CA GLN A 40 10.73 13.16 -2.11
C GLN A 40 10.00 14.20 -2.96
N SER A 41 8.87 13.85 -3.58
CA SER A 41 8.12 14.78 -4.43
C SER A 41 7.45 15.90 -3.63
N CYS A 42 7.00 15.62 -2.41
CA CYS A 42 6.31 16.63 -1.59
C CYS A 42 7.28 17.70 -1.09
N VAL A 43 8.50 17.34 -0.66
CA VAL A 43 9.46 18.34 -0.15
C VAL A 43 10.00 19.26 -1.23
N GLU A 44 9.91 18.87 -2.50
CA GLU A 44 10.22 19.75 -3.62
C GLU A 44 9.23 20.91 -3.74
N SER A 45 7.98 20.72 -3.29
CA SER A 45 6.90 21.71 -3.45
C SER A 45 6.36 22.26 -2.13
N SER A 46 6.76 21.72 -0.98
CA SER A 46 6.18 22.04 0.33
C SER A 46 7.16 21.76 1.48
N PRO A 47 6.99 22.38 2.66
CA PRO A 47 7.86 22.13 3.80
C PRO A 47 7.72 20.68 4.30
N LYS A 48 8.86 20.09 4.70
CA LYS A 48 8.94 18.69 5.19
C LYS A 48 7.94 18.38 6.32
N ALA A 49 7.66 19.34 7.20
CA ALA A 49 6.70 19.16 8.29
C ALA A 49 5.27 18.90 7.76
N THR A 50 4.80 19.69 6.80
CA THR A 50 3.51 19.49 6.13
C THR A 50 3.47 18.17 5.39
N CYS A 51 4.53 17.82 4.66
CA CYS A 51 4.60 16.55 3.94
C CYS A 51 4.58 15.32 4.86
N SER A 52 5.29 15.39 5.99
CA SER A 52 5.25 14.33 7.00
C SER A 52 3.86 14.19 7.62
N CYS A 53 3.16 15.30 7.87
CA CYS A 53 1.79 15.29 8.37
C CYS A 53 0.83 14.66 7.36
N VAL A 54 0.93 15.04 6.08
CA VAL A 54 0.07 14.48 5.02
C VAL A 54 0.33 12.98 4.86
N LEU A 55 1.59 12.56 4.84
CA LEU A 55 1.94 11.16 4.72
C LEU A 55 1.41 10.34 5.91
N ASP A 56 1.58 10.84 7.14
CA ASP A 56 1.06 10.19 8.35
C ASP A 56 -0.48 10.06 8.31
N ASP A 57 -1.18 11.08 7.84
CA ASP A 57 -2.64 11.04 7.69
C ASP A 57 -3.07 10.02 6.63
N LEU A 58 -2.33 9.92 5.51
CA LEU A 58 -2.60 8.95 4.46
C LEU A 58 -2.43 7.51 4.95
N VAL A 59 -1.30 7.17 5.59
CA VAL A 59 -1.04 5.80 6.09
C VAL A 59 -1.98 5.37 7.21
N LYS A 60 -2.56 6.33 7.94
CA LYS A 60 -3.59 6.06 8.94
C LYS A 60 -4.98 5.94 8.34
N LYS A 61 -5.25 6.60 7.22
CA LYS A 61 -6.59 6.69 6.63
C LYS A 61 -6.86 5.63 5.58
N PHE A 62 -5.85 5.25 4.80
CA PHE A 62 -5.98 4.34 3.67
C PHE A 62 -5.22 3.04 3.92
N SER A 63 -5.82 1.94 3.46
CA SER A 63 -5.09 0.67 3.32
C SER A 63 -4.10 0.74 2.14
N PRO A 64 -3.05 -0.09 2.11
CA PRO A 64 -2.10 -0.17 0.99
C PRO A 64 -2.80 -0.33 -0.37
N ALA A 65 -3.81 -1.20 -0.45
CA ALA A 65 -4.59 -1.41 -1.67
C ALA A 65 -5.37 -0.15 -2.10
N GLU A 66 -5.88 0.64 -1.16
CA GLU A 66 -6.53 1.91 -1.49
C GLU A 66 -5.53 3.01 -1.88
N MET A 67 -4.27 2.90 -1.42
CA MET A 67 -3.22 3.82 -1.81
C MET A 67 -2.74 3.63 -3.25
N GLU A 68 -2.99 2.46 -3.84
CA GLU A 68 -2.77 2.23 -5.26
C GLU A 68 -3.73 3.07 -6.12
N ASP A 69 -4.92 3.41 -5.58
CA ASP A 69 -5.84 4.36 -6.22
C ASP A 69 -5.33 5.79 -6.08
N THR A 70 -4.47 6.15 -7.02
CA THR A 70 -3.76 7.43 -7.03
C THR A 70 -4.72 8.61 -7.19
N ALA A 71 -5.89 8.40 -7.81
CA ALA A 71 -6.90 9.45 -7.97
C ALA A 71 -7.56 9.76 -6.62
N LYS A 72 -8.02 8.73 -5.90
CA LYS A 72 -8.62 8.86 -4.56
C LYS A 72 -7.66 9.48 -3.57
N VAL A 73 -6.41 9.03 -3.55
CA VAL A 73 -5.35 9.58 -2.68
C VAL A 73 -5.06 11.04 -3.04
N SER A 74 -4.89 11.36 -4.32
CA SER A 74 -4.59 12.73 -4.78
C SER A 74 -5.71 13.71 -4.43
N GLU A 75 -6.97 13.31 -4.59
CA GLU A 75 -8.12 14.13 -4.20
C GLU A 75 -8.15 14.36 -2.69
N TYR A 76 -7.93 13.32 -1.88
CA TYR A 76 -7.88 13.44 -0.43
C TYR A 76 -6.73 14.34 0.04
N VAL A 77 -5.55 14.20 -0.57
CA VAL A 77 -4.39 15.05 -0.25
C VAL A 77 -4.71 16.52 -0.50
N LYS A 78 -5.30 16.85 -1.65
CA LYS A 78 -5.63 18.23 -2.01
C LYS A 78 -6.75 18.81 -1.14
N SER A 79 -7.82 18.06 -0.91
CA SER A 79 -9.04 18.57 -0.29
C SER A 79 -9.05 18.47 1.24
N VAL A 80 -8.29 17.54 1.82
CA VAL A 80 -8.33 17.23 3.26
C VAL A 80 -6.97 17.34 3.91
N ALA A 81 -5.98 16.58 3.43
CA ALA A 81 -4.71 16.45 4.13
C ALA A 81 -3.87 17.74 4.08
N THR A 82 -3.77 18.40 2.92
CA THR A 82 -3.04 19.66 2.75
C THR A 82 -3.60 20.79 3.64
N PRO A 83 -4.92 21.12 3.62
CA PRO A 83 -5.45 22.16 4.49
C PRO A 83 -5.41 21.80 5.98
N LYS A 84 -5.38 20.50 6.33
CA LYS A 84 -5.19 20.04 7.70
C LYS A 84 -3.73 20.21 8.18
N CYS A 85 -2.77 20.00 7.29
CA CYS A 85 -1.34 19.97 7.58
C CYS A 85 -0.58 21.28 7.25
N GLN A 86 -1.23 22.26 6.63
CA GLN A 86 -0.71 23.62 6.42
C GLN A 86 -1.13 24.62 7.51
N LYS A 87 -1.78 24.16 8.59
CA LYS A 87 -2.13 25.00 9.73
C LYS A 87 -0.96 25.30 10.64
#